data_AF-G3FH80-F1
#
_entry.id   AF-G3FH80-F1
#
_cell.length_a   1.000
_cell.length_b   1.000
_cell.length_c   1.000
_cell.angle_alpha   90.00
_cell.angle_beta   90.00
_cell.angle_gamma   90.00
#
_symmetry.space_group_name_H-M   'P 1'
#
loop_
_entity.id
_entity.type
_entity.pdbx_description
1 polymer ?
#
loop_
_entity_poly.entity_id
_entity_poly.type
_entity_poly.pdbx_seq_one_letter_code
_entity_poly.pdbx_strand_id
1 'polypeptide(L)'
;PTLRVTQGDVVRMTLTVPDGEATPHGNDMHASQVTAVPTFGAVQPGTSKTFCYIAEVPGVYKYHCSGVNVAAMDQHVLQGMYGIAIVDPIDGYSKLMVEKTQVNANGDVTRDRQFYSADALEFSLQYNQLYITDGNYDQTKMFGHQHTLTTVNGQALGYVPNEIHNLLNNGDVNKNIFVLQPWNSMDLHQYQSQLMFTPTGVHNRIFVENQGNEPVFFHIVGE
;
A
#
# COMPACT_ATOMS: atom_id res chain seq x y z
N PRO A 1 2.66 -9.53 1.02
CA PRO A 1 3.56 -9.59 -0.15
C PRO A 1 3.04 -8.67 -1.25
N THR A 2 3.87 -8.31 -2.23
CA THR A 2 3.37 -7.67 -3.45
C THR A 2 3.33 -8.74 -4.54
N LEU A 3 2.17 -8.94 -5.17
CA LEU A 3 2.09 -9.68 -6.43
C LEU A 3 2.42 -8.70 -7.56
N ARG A 4 3.33 -9.07 -8.46
CA ARG A 4 3.61 -8.29 -9.66
C ARG A 4 3.69 -9.20 -10.88
N VAL A 5 2.91 -8.88 -11.90
CA VAL A 5 2.81 -9.62 -13.16
C VAL A 5 2.65 -8.65 -14.32
N THR A 6 2.80 -9.13 -15.55
CA THR A 6 2.48 -8.36 -16.75
C THR A 6 1.06 -8.68 -17.22
N GLN A 7 0.41 -7.71 -17.85
CA GLN A 7 -0.90 -7.87 -18.47
C GLN A 7 -0.89 -9.09 -19.41
N GLY A 8 -1.88 -9.96 -19.23
CA GLY A 8 -2.02 -11.22 -19.98
C GLY A 8 -1.36 -12.43 -19.31
N ASP A 9 -0.58 -12.24 -18.24
CA ASP A 9 -0.02 -13.36 -17.49
C ASP A 9 -1.10 -14.21 -16.83
N VAL A 10 -0.85 -15.52 -16.75
CA VAL A 10 -1.66 -16.46 -15.98
C VAL A 10 -1.12 -16.52 -14.55
N VAL A 11 -1.92 -16.06 -13.60
CA VAL A 11 -1.61 -16.16 -12.17
C VAL A 11 -2.20 -17.45 -11.63
N ARG A 12 -1.34 -18.37 -11.16
CA ARG A 12 -1.75 -19.55 -10.38
C ARG A 12 -1.59 -19.26 -8.89
N MET A 13 -2.69 -18.89 -8.24
CA MET A 13 -2.73 -18.57 -6.82
C MET A 13 -3.02 -19.82 -6.01
N THR A 14 -2.18 -20.14 -5.03
CA THR A 14 -2.44 -21.19 -4.03
C THR A 14 -2.47 -20.55 -2.64
N LEU A 15 -3.61 -20.67 -1.96
CA LEU A 15 -3.72 -20.33 -0.54
C LEU A 15 -3.62 -21.62 0.28
N THR A 16 -2.71 -21.63 1.25
CA THR A 16 -2.57 -22.69 2.26
C THR A 16 -2.85 -22.08 3.61
N VAL A 17 -3.80 -22.65 4.35
CA VAL A 17 -4.10 -22.25 5.73
C VAL A 17 -3.44 -23.25 6.68
N PRO A 18 -2.55 -22.82 7.60
CA PRO A 18 -1.91 -23.71 8.55
C PRO A 18 -2.92 -24.46 9.45
N ASP A 19 -2.60 -25.71 9.83
CA ASP A 19 -3.46 -26.57 10.68
C ASP A 19 -3.82 -25.94 12.03
N GLY A 20 -2.96 -25.08 12.57
CA GLY A 20 -3.15 -24.42 13.87
C GLY A 20 -4.02 -23.16 13.83
N GLU A 21 -4.47 -22.73 12.65
CA GLU A 21 -5.33 -21.55 12.55
C GLU A 21 -6.72 -21.82 13.10
N ALA A 22 -7.26 -20.84 13.84
CA ALA A 22 -8.58 -20.95 14.46
C ALA A 22 -9.73 -20.76 13.45
N THR A 23 -9.45 -20.08 12.34
CA THR A 23 -10.48 -19.66 11.38
C THR A 23 -10.12 -20.04 9.95
N PRO A 24 -11.09 -20.45 9.13
CA PRO A 24 -10.91 -20.54 7.69
C PRO A 24 -10.58 -19.17 7.09
N HIS A 25 -9.87 -19.19 5.97
CA HIS A 25 -9.54 -17.99 5.21
C HIS A 25 -9.84 -18.19 3.73
N GLY A 26 -9.88 -17.11 2.97
CA GLY A 26 -9.93 -17.19 1.52
C GLY A 26 -9.03 -16.14 0.89
N ASN A 27 -9.12 -16.00 -0.42
CA ASN A 27 -8.33 -15.01 -1.14
C ASN A 27 -9.15 -14.51 -2.33
N ASP A 28 -9.42 -13.21 -2.31
CA ASP A 28 -10.03 -12.43 -3.38
C ASP A 28 -8.93 -11.59 -4.02
N MET A 29 -8.81 -11.69 -5.35
CA MET A 29 -7.84 -10.96 -6.15
C MET A 29 -8.59 -9.99 -7.04
N HIS A 30 -8.51 -8.67 -6.81
CA HIS A 30 -9.27 -7.71 -7.64
C HIS A 30 -8.74 -7.63 -9.08
N ALA A 31 -7.50 -8.06 -9.31
CA ALA A 31 -6.93 -8.24 -10.64
C ALA A 31 -7.55 -9.43 -11.41
N SER A 32 -8.40 -10.24 -10.77
CA SER A 32 -9.03 -11.40 -11.37
C SER A 32 -10.48 -11.10 -11.78
N GLN A 33 -10.82 -11.40 -13.04
CA GLN A 33 -12.19 -11.33 -13.55
C GLN A 33 -12.83 -12.73 -13.47
N VAL A 34 -13.12 -13.18 -12.25
CA VAL A 34 -13.65 -14.53 -11.97
C VAL A 34 -14.85 -14.45 -11.03
N THR A 35 -15.65 -15.52 -11.00
CA THR A 35 -16.75 -15.63 -10.04
C THR A 35 -16.23 -15.90 -8.63
N ALA A 36 -16.81 -15.26 -7.61
CA ALA A 36 -16.44 -15.47 -6.21
C ALA A 36 -16.67 -16.92 -5.76
N VAL A 37 -17.79 -17.54 -6.18
CA VAL A 37 -18.04 -18.97 -6.00
C VAL A 37 -17.89 -19.66 -7.35
N PRO A 38 -17.03 -20.68 -7.49
CA PRO A 38 -16.32 -21.41 -6.42
C PRO A 38 -14.92 -20.86 -6.08
N THR A 39 -14.44 -19.76 -6.68
CA THR A 39 -13.02 -19.38 -6.66
C THR A 39 -12.49 -18.93 -5.29
N PHE A 40 -13.13 -17.96 -4.65
CA PHE A 40 -12.65 -17.32 -3.41
C PHE A 40 -13.22 -17.93 -2.13
N GLY A 41 -14.03 -18.99 -2.23
CA GLY A 41 -14.64 -19.66 -1.07
C GLY A 41 -13.61 -20.14 -0.04
N ALA A 42 -14.07 -20.29 1.21
CA ALA A 42 -13.23 -20.56 2.37
C ALA A 42 -12.36 -21.82 2.24
N VAL A 43 -11.09 -21.68 2.66
CA VAL A 43 -10.06 -22.71 2.79
C VAL A 43 -9.94 -23.03 4.27
N GLN A 44 -10.14 -24.30 4.62
CA GLN A 44 -10.12 -24.76 6.01
C GLN A 44 -8.68 -24.83 6.54
N PRO A 45 -8.47 -24.67 7.86
CA PRO A 45 -7.19 -24.97 8.50
C PRO A 45 -6.65 -26.34 8.09
N GLY A 46 -5.36 -26.37 7.77
CA GLY A 46 -4.63 -27.53 7.27
C GLY A 46 -4.94 -27.96 5.84
N THR A 47 -5.62 -27.11 5.08
CA THR A 47 -5.93 -27.37 3.67
C THR A 47 -5.35 -26.30 2.75
N SER A 48 -5.36 -26.60 1.46
CA SER A 48 -4.95 -25.67 0.43
C SER A 48 -5.99 -25.61 -0.68
N LYS A 49 -6.08 -24.45 -1.31
CA LYS A 49 -6.91 -24.24 -2.50
C LYS A 49 -6.12 -23.49 -3.55
N THR A 50 -6.26 -23.93 -4.79
CA THR A 50 -5.61 -23.30 -5.94
C THR A 50 -6.65 -22.86 -6.96
N PHE A 51 -6.45 -21.68 -7.54
CA PHE A 51 -7.16 -21.25 -8.73
C PHE A 51 -6.22 -20.50 -9.67
N CYS A 52 -6.64 -20.37 -10.92
CA CYS A 52 -5.93 -19.59 -11.93
C CYS A 52 -6.83 -18.49 -12.48
N TYR A 53 -6.22 -17.36 -12.83
CA TYR A 53 -6.86 -16.30 -13.60
C TYR A 53 -5.85 -15.65 -14.55
N ILE A 54 -6.35 -14.97 -15.57
CA ILE A 54 -5.54 -14.13 -16.47
C ILE A 54 -5.62 -12.69 -15.96
N ALA A 55 -4.47 -12.04 -15.77
CA ALA A 55 -4.40 -10.64 -15.40
C ALA A 55 -4.64 -9.75 -16.63
N GLU A 56 -5.89 -9.64 -17.08
CA GLU A 56 -6.23 -9.05 -18.39
C GLU A 56 -6.09 -7.52 -18.46
N VAL A 57 -6.25 -6.83 -17.33
CA VAL A 57 -6.29 -5.36 -17.26
C VAL A 57 -5.09 -4.87 -16.46
N PRO A 58 -4.27 -3.94 -17.01
CA PRO A 58 -3.15 -3.38 -16.30
C PRO A 58 -3.62 -2.38 -15.26
N GLY A 59 -2.92 -2.32 -14.14
CA GLY A 59 -3.30 -1.45 -13.03
C GLY A 59 -2.71 -1.88 -11.70
N VAL A 60 -3.18 -1.21 -10.66
CA VAL A 60 -2.93 -1.55 -9.26
C VAL A 60 -4.24 -2.01 -8.64
N TYR A 61 -4.18 -3.11 -7.91
CA TYR A 61 -5.34 -3.81 -7.40
C TYR A 61 -5.11 -4.24 -5.96
N LYS A 62 -6.16 -4.19 -5.16
CA LYS A 62 -6.20 -4.90 -3.89
C LYS A 62 -6.20 -6.41 -4.13
N TYR A 63 -5.56 -7.15 -3.24
CA TYR A 63 -6.01 -8.50 -2.93
C TYR A 63 -6.20 -8.64 -1.43
N HIS A 64 -7.11 -9.49 -1.00
CA HIS A 64 -7.43 -9.62 0.42
C HIS A 64 -8.05 -10.96 0.77
N CYS A 65 -8.17 -11.24 2.05
CA CYS A 65 -8.95 -12.38 2.51
C CYS A 65 -10.44 -12.15 2.20
N SER A 66 -11.09 -13.13 1.58
CA SER A 66 -12.54 -13.13 1.32
C SER A 66 -13.38 -13.53 2.53
N GLY A 67 -12.79 -13.58 3.73
CA GLY A 67 -13.43 -14.06 4.95
C GLY A 67 -13.84 -15.53 4.86
N VAL A 68 -14.89 -15.90 5.61
CA VAL A 68 -15.47 -17.24 5.57
C VAL A 68 -16.68 -17.23 4.65
N ASN A 69 -16.44 -17.40 3.34
CA ASN A 69 -17.46 -17.23 2.30
C ASN A 69 -18.11 -15.84 2.35
N VAL A 70 -17.29 -14.78 2.35
CA VAL A 70 -17.68 -13.36 2.44
C VAL A 70 -18.18 -12.93 3.83
N ALA A 71 -18.52 -13.85 4.72
CA ALA A 71 -18.81 -13.51 6.11
C ALA A 71 -17.56 -12.98 6.82
N ALA A 72 -17.76 -11.92 7.61
CA ALA A 72 -16.72 -11.23 8.39
C ALA A 72 -15.53 -10.71 7.55
N MET A 73 -15.69 -10.53 6.24
CA MET A 73 -14.62 -10.05 5.35
C MET A 73 -13.91 -8.82 5.91
N ASP A 74 -14.65 -7.79 6.35
CA ASP A 74 -14.08 -6.55 6.91
C ASP A 74 -13.13 -6.83 8.06
N GLN A 75 -13.49 -7.74 8.99
CA GLN A 75 -12.63 -8.10 10.09
C GLN A 75 -11.31 -8.71 9.60
N HIS A 76 -11.36 -9.68 8.68
CA HIS A 76 -10.13 -10.30 8.16
C HIS A 76 -9.23 -9.27 7.45
N VAL A 77 -9.81 -8.38 6.63
CA VAL A 77 -9.04 -7.34 5.92
C VAL A 77 -8.46 -6.34 6.92
N LEU A 78 -9.30 -5.74 7.77
CA LEU A 78 -8.88 -4.65 8.67
C LEU A 78 -7.91 -5.13 9.76
N GLN A 79 -7.89 -6.43 10.08
CA GLN A 79 -6.88 -7.06 10.94
C GLN A 79 -5.56 -7.41 10.23
N GLY A 80 -5.43 -7.14 8.92
CA GLY A 80 -4.15 -7.21 8.21
C GLY A 80 -4.08 -8.21 7.06
N MET A 81 -5.16 -8.95 6.74
CA MET A 81 -5.14 -9.91 5.62
C MET A 81 -5.41 -9.23 4.28
N TYR A 82 -4.49 -8.37 3.87
CA TYR A 82 -4.51 -7.68 2.60
C TYR A 82 -3.15 -7.65 1.91
N GLY A 83 -3.17 -7.26 0.65
CA GLY A 83 -1.98 -6.97 -0.13
C GLY A 83 -2.29 -6.15 -1.38
N ILE A 84 -1.25 -5.92 -2.16
CA ILE A 84 -1.30 -5.19 -3.42
C ILE A 84 -0.84 -6.10 -4.57
N ALA A 85 -1.60 -6.07 -5.67
CA ALA A 85 -1.28 -6.70 -6.92
C ALA A 85 -1.04 -5.61 -7.97
N ILE A 86 0.11 -5.67 -8.64
CA ILE A 86 0.49 -4.76 -9.73
C ILE A 86 0.48 -5.57 -11.02
N VAL A 87 -0.32 -5.13 -11.99
CA VAL A 87 -0.35 -5.68 -13.35
C VAL A 87 0.27 -4.64 -14.26
N ASP A 88 1.54 -4.84 -14.60
CA ASP A 88 2.28 -3.97 -15.51
C ASP A 88 1.64 -4.03 -16.93
N PRO A 89 1.48 -2.90 -17.64
CA PRO A 89 0.98 -2.91 -19.02
C PRO A 89 1.91 -3.70 -19.96
N ILE A 90 1.33 -4.47 -20.89
CA ILE A 90 2.11 -5.30 -21.82
C ILE A 90 3.01 -4.46 -22.74
N ASP A 91 2.56 -3.25 -23.09
CA ASP A 91 3.30 -2.28 -23.92
C ASP A 91 4.21 -1.35 -23.09
N GLY A 92 4.36 -1.64 -21.79
CA GLY A 92 5.12 -0.81 -20.85
C GLY A 92 4.37 0.42 -20.35
N TYR A 93 4.97 1.13 -19.40
CA TYR A 93 4.40 2.35 -18.84
C TYR A 93 4.55 3.55 -19.78
N SER A 94 3.58 4.47 -19.71
CA SER A 94 3.66 5.75 -20.41
C SER A 94 4.79 6.64 -19.88
N LYS A 95 5.39 7.44 -20.77
CA LYS A 95 6.33 8.51 -20.40
C LYS A 95 5.65 9.53 -19.47
N LEU A 96 6.41 10.04 -18.50
CA LEU A 96 5.95 11.13 -17.64
C LEU A 96 6.09 12.47 -18.39
N MET A 97 5.00 13.22 -18.47
CA MET A 97 5.01 14.60 -18.93
C MET A 97 4.89 15.53 -17.72
N VAL A 98 5.83 16.46 -17.59
CA VAL A 98 5.80 17.52 -16.58
C VAL A 98 5.73 18.86 -17.31
N GLU A 99 4.74 19.68 -16.97
CA GLU A 99 4.59 21.04 -17.49
C GLU A 99 4.77 22.04 -16.34
N LYS A 100 5.73 22.94 -16.50
CA LYS A 100 6.00 24.05 -15.57
C LYS A 100 5.83 25.38 -16.29
N THR A 101 5.67 26.46 -15.54
CA THR A 101 5.76 27.82 -16.09
C THR A 101 7.19 28.32 -15.98
N GLN A 102 7.69 28.96 -17.04
CA GLN A 102 8.98 29.63 -17.05
C GLN A 102 8.81 31.08 -17.53
N VAL A 103 9.52 32.02 -16.88
CA VAL A 103 9.62 33.40 -17.34
C VAL A 103 10.83 33.54 -18.25
N ASN A 104 10.64 34.01 -19.48
CA ASN A 104 11.73 34.24 -20.42
C ASN A 104 12.46 35.57 -20.10
N ALA A 105 13.55 35.85 -20.82
CA ALA A 105 14.34 37.08 -20.60
C ALA A 105 13.57 38.40 -20.84
N ASN A 106 12.45 38.35 -21.58
CA ASN A 106 11.60 39.49 -21.86
C ASN A 106 10.46 39.67 -20.84
N GLY A 107 10.36 38.77 -19.85
CA GLY A 107 9.32 38.80 -18.83
C GLY A 107 8.04 38.02 -19.20
N ASP A 108 7.98 37.36 -20.36
CA ASP A 108 6.81 36.58 -20.74
C ASP A 108 6.78 35.23 -20.02
N VAL A 109 5.60 34.82 -19.57
CA VAL A 109 5.37 33.48 -19.01
C VAL A 109 5.11 32.50 -20.16
N THR A 110 5.95 31.48 -20.26
CA THR A 110 5.84 30.38 -21.23
C THR A 110 5.64 29.06 -20.51
N ARG A 111 5.09 28.07 -21.23
CA ARG A 111 4.99 26.69 -20.72
C ARG A 111 6.26 25.94 -21.11
N ASP A 112 6.92 25.39 -20.12
CA ASP A 112 8.05 24.48 -20.27
C ASP A 112 7.54 23.04 -20.08
N ARG A 113 7.38 22.32 -21.19
CA ARG A 113 6.90 20.95 -21.21
C ARG A 113 8.07 20.00 -21.43
N GLN A 114 8.31 19.15 -20.45
CA GLN A 114 9.38 18.15 -20.47
C GLN A 114 8.78 16.74 -20.44
N PHE A 115 9.42 15.83 -21.17
CA PHE A 115 9.07 14.41 -21.17
C PHE A 115 10.21 13.60 -20.60
N TYR A 116 9.90 12.74 -19.63
CA TYR A 116 10.86 11.86 -18.98
C TYR A 116 10.62 10.40 -19.40
N SER A 117 11.63 9.55 -19.22
CA SER A 117 11.46 8.10 -19.39
C SER A 117 10.31 7.58 -18.53
N ALA A 118 9.70 6.48 -18.96
CA ALA A 118 8.73 5.75 -18.15
C ALA A 118 9.40 5.03 -16.96
N ASP A 119 10.71 4.85 -16.99
CA ASP A 119 11.47 4.31 -15.86
C ASP A 119 11.29 5.22 -14.64
N ALA A 120 11.06 4.59 -13.49
CA ALA A 120 10.80 5.28 -12.25
C ALA A 120 11.39 4.51 -11.07
N LEU A 121 11.72 5.24 -9.99
CA LEU A 121 11.80 4.63 -8.67
C LEU A 121 10.39 4.35 -8.18
N GLU A 122 10.13 3.14 -7.72
CA GLU A 122 8.79 2.68 -7.41
C GLU A 122 8.58 2.43 -5.92
N PHE A 123 7.44 2.91 -5.40
CA PHE A 123 7.02 2.69 -4.02
C PHE A 123 5.62 2.11 -4.00
N SER A 124 5.34 1.23 -3.03
CA SER A 124 4.01 0.69 -2.77
C SER A 124 3.55 1.08 -1.38
N LEU A 125 2.40 1.73 -1.29
CA LEU A 125 1.81 2.23 -0.05
C LEU A 125 0.43 1.59 0.12
N GLN A 126 0.28 0.85 1.20
CA GLN A 126 -0.98 0.19 1.57
C GLN A 126 -1.52 0.85 2.82
N TYR A 127 -2.55 1.67 2.66
CA TYR A 127 -3.20 2.32 3.80
C TYR A 127 -4.20 1.37 4.46
N ASN A 128 -4.25 1.33 5.78
CA ASN A 128 -5.30 0.61 6.51
C ASN A 128 -5.74 1.37 7.77
N GLN A 129 -6.95 1.07 8.24
CA GLN A 129 -7.51 1.58 9.48
C GLN A 129 -7.59 0.47 10.52
N LEU A 130 -7.16 0.78 11.74
CA LEU A 130 -7.22 -0.14 12.86
C LEU A 130 -8.39 0.22 13.77
N TYR A 131 -9.25 -0.75 14.03
CA TYR A 131 -10.38 -0.64 14.97
C TYR A 131 -10.08 -1.51 16.17
N ILE A 132 -9.46 -0.94 17.21
CA ILE A 132 -8.85 -1.71 18.30
C ILE A 132 -9.30 -1.19 19.66
N THR A 133 -9.56 -2.11 20.59
CA THR A 133 -9.73 -1.86 22.03
C THR A 133 -8.89 -2.87 22.79
N ASP A 134 -7.98 -2.39 23.64
CA ASP A 134 -7.04 -3.22 24.42
C ASP A 134 -6.27 -4.26 23.59
N GLY A 135 -5.82 -3.86 22.40
CA GLY A 135 -5.05 -4.71 21.48
C GLY A 135 -5.89 -5.67 20.64
N ASN A 136 -7.21 -5.75 20.86
CA ASN A 136 -8.11 -6.63 20.12
C ASN A 136 -8.99 -5.86 19.13
N TYR A 137 -9.40 -6.53 18.05
CA TYR A 137 -10.32 -5.94 17.08
C TYR A 137 -11.67 -5.60 17.72
N ASP A 138 -12.15 -4.39 17.46
CA ASP A 138 -13.41 -3.88 17.98
C ASP A 138 -14.40 -3.63 16.85
N GLN A 139 -15.32 -4.58 16.69
CA GLN A 139 -16.34 -4.53 15.65
C GLN A 139 -17.32 -3.36 15.85
N THR A 140 -17.57 -2.94 17.10
CA THR A 140 -18.47 -1.81 17.38
C THR A 140 -17.85 -0.51 16.87
N LYS A 141 -16.55 -0.31 17.12
CA LYS A 141 -15.80 0.82 16.56
C LYS A 141 -15.77 0.78 15.03
N MET A 142 -15.59 -0.39 14.44
CA MET A 142 -15.60 -0.54 12.97
C MET A 142 -16.93 -0.08 12.37
N PHE A 143 -18.06 -0.59 12.86
CA PHE A 143 -19.38 -0.16 12.37
C PHE A 143 -19.71 1.30 12.70
N GLY A 144 -19.12 1.85 13.76
CA GLY A 144 -19.22 3.27 14.09
C GLY A 144 -18.26 4.16 13.29
N HIS A 145 -17.40 3.59 12.44
CA HIS A 145 -16.32 4.28 11.71
C HIS A 145 -15.34 5.03 12.65
N GLN A 146 -15.19 4.55 13.88
CA GLN A 146 -14.33 5.11 14.93
C GLN A 146 -12.96 4.43 14.95
N HIS A 147 -12.16 4.65 13.91
CA HIS A 147 -10.83 4.08 13.84
C HIS A 147 -9.95 4.61 14.98
N THR A 148 -9.10 3.72 15.51
CA THR A 148 -8.18 4.03 16.62
C THR A 148 -6.86 4.56 16.10
N LEU A 149 -6.36 3.98 15.01
CA LEU A 149 -5.14 4.38 14.33
C LEU A 149 -5.30 4.19 12.82
N THR A 150 -4.48 4.88 12.06
CA THR A 150 -4.26 4.62 10.65
C THR A 150 -2.84 4.11 10.46
N THR A 151 -2.63 3.29 9.45
CA THR A 151 -1.33 2.68 9.16
C THR A 151 -1.02 2.80 7.69
N VAL A 152 0.28 2.87 7.37
CA VAL A 152 0.80 2.68 6.02
C VAL A 152 1.72 1.48 6.08
N ASN A 153 1.49 0.50 5.20
CA ASN A 153 2.21 -0.77 5.17
C ASN A 153 2.20 -1.50 6.53
N GLY A 154 1.05 -1.43 7.24
CA GLY A 154 0.82 -2.13 8.51
C GLY A 154 1.38 -1.43 9.76
N GLN A 155 2.05 -0.29 9.63
CA GLN A 155 2.61 0.45 10.77
C GLN A 155 2.00 1.85 10.92
N ALA A 156 1.59 2.20 12.13
CA ALA A 156 1.18 3.55 12.48
C ALA A 156 2.44 4.40 12.65
N LEU A 157 2.51 5.54 11.95
CA LEU A 157 3.67 6.45 11.99
C LEU A 157 4.99 5.75 11.61
N GLY A 158 4.95 4.68 10.81
CA GLY A 158 6.14 3.91 10.44
C GLY A 158 7.14 4.72 9.60
N TYR A 159 6.69 5.69 8.82
CA TYR A 159 7.51 6.50 7.92
C TYR A 159 7.81 7.91 8.46
N VAL A 160 7.85 8.09 9.78
CA VAL A 160 8.27 9.36 10.41
C VAL A 160 9.79 9.37 10.68
N PRO A 161 10.47 10.53 10.61
CA PRO A 161 11.90 10.63 10.90
C PRO A 161 12.27 10.19 12.33
N ASN A 162 13.56 9.91 12.54
CA ASN A 162 14.15 9.55 13.83
C ASN A 162 15.47 10.29 14.07
N GLU A 163 16.19 9.95 15.14
CA GLU A 163 17.39 10.66 15.56
C GLU A 163 18.51 10.68 14.50
N ILE A 164 18.67 9.62 13.69
CA ILE A 164 19.65 9.62 12.59
C ILE A 164 19.25 10.63 11.54
N HIS A 165 17.97 10.70 11.20
CA HIS A 165 17.48 11.68 10.25
C HIS A 165 17.70 13.11 10.76
N ASN A 166 17.39 13.35 12.04
CA ASN A 166 17.66 14.63 12.71
C ASN A 166 19.16 15.01 12.60
N LEU A 167 20.07 14.08 12.88
CA LEU A 167 21.50 14.29 12.73
C LEU A 167 21.89 14.64 11.28
N LEU A 168 21.36 13.90 10.30
CA LEU A 168 21.67 14.12 8.88
C LEU A 168 21.18 15.48 8.38
N ASN A 169 19.99 15.93 8.80
CA ASN A 169 19.42 17.19 8.32
C ASN A 169 19.85 18.42 9.12
N ASN A 170 19.97 18.27 10.44
CA ASN A 170 20.14 19.38 11.37
C ASN A 170 21.50 19.39 12.09
N GLY A 171 22.30 18.33 11.96
CA GLY A 171 23.57 18.18 12.68
C GLY A 171 23.41 17.88 14.18
N ASP A 172 22.18 17.62 14.64
CA ASP A 172 21.85 17.37 16.06
C ASP A 172 20.71 16.36 16.16
N VAL A 173 20.98 15.24 16.84
CA VAL A 173 20.01 14.15 17.10
C VAL A 173 18.78 14.64 17.87
N ASN A 174 18.93 15.68 18.69
CA ASN A 174 17.87 16.20 19.56
C ASN A 174 17.01 17.27 18.87
N LYS A 175 17.37 17.69 17.65
CA LYS A 175 16.62 18.68 16.90
C LYS A 175 15.72 18.01 15.87
N ASN A 176 14.48 17.77 16.27
CA ASN A 176 13.46 17.12 15.44
C ASN A 176 13.19 17.90 14.14
N ILE A 177 13.07 17.17 13.03
CA ILE A 177 12.69 17.69 11.71
C ILE A 177 11.18 17.75 11.57
N PHE A 178 10.48 16.81 12.20
CA PHE A 178 9.03 16.70 12.12
C PHE A 178 8.41 16.81 13.52
N VAL A 179 7.25 17.45 13.62
CA VAL A 179 6.59 17.73 14.90
C VAL A 179 6.18 16.46 15.66
N LEU A 180 6.02 15.33 14.96
CA LEU A 180 5.61 14.06 15.54
C LEU A 180 6.64 12.95 15.24
N GLN A 181 7.57 12.72 16.16
CA GLN A 181 8.58 11.66 16.08
C GLN A 181 8.50 10.73 17.31
N PRO A 182 7.45 9.89 17.43
CA PRO A 182 7.25 9.01 18.60
C PRO A 182 8.35 7.95 18.74
N TRP A 183 9.00 7.59 17.65
CA TRP A 183 10.03 6.55 17.58
C TRP A 183 11.41 7.18 17.33
N ASN A 184 11.86 8.05 18.22
CA ASN A 184 13.05 8.87 18.00
C ASN A 184 14.36 8.22 18.45
N SER A 185 14.60 6.96 18.05
CA SER A 185 15.86 6.26 18.31
C SER A 185 16.08 5.10 17.35
N MET A 186 17.34 4.78 17.07
CA MET A 186 17.71 3.59 16.30
C MET A 186 17.37 2.26 16.99
N ASP A 187 17.23 2.27 18.31
CA ASP A 187 16.83 1.09 19.08
C ASP A 187 15.32 0.78 18.94
N LEU A 188 14.57 1.64 18.24
CA LEU A 188 13.13 1.50 17.99
C LEU A 188 12.81 1.07 16.55
N HIS A 189 13.79 0.50 15.84
CA HIS A 189 13.67 0.11 14.43
C HIS A 189 12.53 -0.90 14.15
N GLN A 190 12.04 -1.63 15.14
CA GLN A 190 10.86 -2.49 15.04
C GLN A 190 9.55 -1.71 14.83
N TYR A 191 9.50 -0.43 15.21
CA TYR A 191 8.32 0.44 15.10
C TYR A 191 8.43 1.44 13.93
N GLN A 192 9.56 1.44 13.22
CA GLN A 192 9.83 2.35 12.11
C GLN A 192 10.22 1.60 10.84
N SER A 193 9.82 2.17 9.71
CA SER A 193 10.32 1.84 8.40
C SER A 193 11.39 2.84 7.97
N GLN A 194 12.14 2.49 6.93
CA GLN A 194 13.05 3.44 6.30
C GLN A 194 12.25 4.52 5.57
N LEU A 195 12.69 5.77 5.68
CA LEU A 195 12.08 6.85 4.91
C LEU A 195 12.31 6.62 3.41
N MET A 196 11.33 7.06 2.62
CA MET A 196 11.39 6.96 1.16
C MET A 196 12.22 8.12 0.62
N PHE A 197 13.50 7.86 0.37
CA PHE A 197 14.41 8.84 -0.24
C PHE A 197 14.48 8.66 -1.75
N THR A 198 14.36 9.77 -2.48
CA THR A 198 14.60 9.84 -3.92
C THR A 198 15.60 10.95 -4.22
N PRO A 199 16.58 10.72 -5.11
CA PRO A 199 17.37 11.82 -5.66
C PRO A 199 16.47 12.83 -6.37
N THR A 200 16.91 14.09 -6.40
CA THR A 200 16.20 15.15 -7.11
C THR A 200 16.22 14.89 -8.63
N GLY A 201 15.14 15.27 -9.31
CA GLY A 201 15.00 15.10 -10.76
C GLY A 201 14.70 13.67 -11.21
N VAL A 202 14.51 12.72 -10.29
CA VAL A 202 14.12 11.33 -10.61
C VAL A 202 12.60 11.20 -10.69
N HIS A 203 12.12 10.48 -11.71
CA HIS A 203 10.72 10.10 -11.83
C HIS A 203 10.38 9.05 -10.77
N ASN A 204 9.35 9.32 -9.98
CA ASN A 204 8.85 8.40 -8.96
C ASN A 204 7.45 7.90 -9.35
N ARG A 205 7.20 6.61 -9.18
CA ARG A 205 5.88 5.99 -9.35
C ARG A 205 5.44 5.40 -8.02
N ILE A 206 4.29 5.83 -7.54
CA ILE A 206 3.77 5.42 -6.23
C ILE A 206 2.46 4.67 -6.46
N PHE A 207 2.46 3.39 -6.14
CA PHE A 207 1.27 2.55 -6.12
C PHE A 207 0.61 2.70 -4.76
N VAL A 208 -0.60 3.23 -4.71
CA VAL A 208 -1.34 3.47 -3.46
C VAL A 208 -2.60 2.64 -3.48
N GLU A 209 -2.81 1.83 -2.44
CA GLU A 209 -4.01 1.02 -2.26
C GLU A 209 -4.64 1.30 -0.89
N ASN A 210 -5.95 1.54 -0.87
CA ASN A 210 -6.70 1.77 0.36
C ASN A 210 -7.35 0.46 0.83
N GLN A 211 -6.81 -0.10 1.91
CA GLN A 211 -7.29 -1.33 2.54
C GLN A 211 -8.42 -1.09 3.53
N GLY A 212 -8.57 0.15 3.99
CA GLY A 212 -9.61 0.57 4.93
C GLY A 212 -11.01 0.61 4.29
N ASN A 213 -11.99 0.89 5.14
CA ASN A 213 -13.40 1.05 4.78
C ASN A 213 -13.82 2.53 4.70
N GLU A 214 -12.94 3.48 5.02
CA GLU A 214 -13.16 4.92 4.79
C GLU A 214 -12.30 5.47 3.63
N PRO A 215 -12.68 6.62 3.05
CA PRO A 215 -11.87 7.32 2.05
C PRO A 215 -10.47 7.73 2.55
N VAL A 216 -9.49 7.67 1.65
CA VAL A 216 -8.14 8.20 1.86
C VAL A 216 -7.91 9.39 0.94
N PHE A 217 -7.60 10.54 1.51
CA PHE A 217 -7.23 11.75 0.78
C PHE A 217 -5.70 11.83 0.69
N PHE A 218 -5.12 11.02 -0.20
CA PHE A 218 -3.68 10.94 -0.36
C PHE A 218 -3.10 12.27 -0.88
N HIS A 219 -2.10 12.79 -0.17
CA HIS A 219 -1.38 14.00 -0.53
C HIS A 219 0.08 13.87 -0.13
N ILE A 220 0.98 14.29 -1.02
CA ILE A 220 2.40 14.46 -0.73
C ILE A 220 2.63 15.95 -0.53
N VAL A 221 2.97 16.33 0.70
CA VAL A 221 3.31 17.72 1.03
C VAL A 221 4.61 18.09 0.31
N GLY A 222 4.58 19.16 -0.47
CA GLY A 222 5.78 19.77 -1.04
C GLY A 222 6.09 21.06 -0.28
N GLU A 223 7.28 21.12 0.31
CA GLU A 223 7.90 22.34 0.85
C GLU A 223 9.10 22.74 -0.03
#